data_AF-A0A938FS07-F1
#
_entry.id   AF-A0A938FS07-F1
#
_cell.length_a   1.000
_cell.length_b   1.000
_cell.length_c   1.000
_cell.angle_alpha   90.00
_cell.angle_beta   90.00
_cell.angle_gamma   90.00
#
_symmetry.space_group_name_H-M   'P 1'
#
loop_
_entity.id
_entity.type
_entity.pdbx_description
1 polymer ?
#
loop_
_entity_poly.entity_id
_entity_poly.type
_entity_poly.pdbx_seq_one_letter_code
_entity_poly.pdbx_strand_id
1 'polypeptide(L)' 'MLVIDDFISTGSTLREAIRALKQRNLIVIGAATACATQRRLAIG' A
#
# COMPACT_ATOMS: atom_id res chain seq x y z
N MET A 1 -13.22 -3.29 1.56
CA MET A 1 -12.75 -1.98 1.09
C MET A 1 -11.47 -2.16 0.29
N LEU A 2 -11.32 -1.42 -0.81
CA LEU A 2 -10.12 -1.46 -1.65
C LEU A 2 -9.42 -0.10 -1.59
N VAL A 3 -8.10 -0.09 -1.42
CA VAL A 3 -7.32 1.15 -1.44
C VAL A 3 -6.76 1.34 -2.85
N ILE A 4 -7.07 2.48 -3.46
CA ILE A 4 -6.55 2.85 -4.78
C ILE A 4 -5.47 3.90 -4.57
N ASP A 5 -4.30 3.69 -5.17
CA ASP A 5 -3.19 4.64 -5.16
C ASP A 5 -2.60 4.73 -6.58
N ASP A 6 -2.27 5.90 -7.09
CA ASP A 6 -1.75 6.03 -8.47
C ASP A 6 -0.31 5.52 -8.59
N PHE A 7 0.49 5.67 -7.53
CA PHE A 7 1.89 5.24 -7.53
C PHE A 7 2.39 4.74 -6.17
N ILE A 8 2.91 3.51 -6.15
CA ILE A 8 3.58 2.94 -4.98
C ILE A 8 5.10 2.98 -5.16
N SER A 9 5.78 3.80 -4.35
CA SER A 9 7.24 3.80 -4.27
C SER A 9 7.76 2.79 -3.24
N THR A 10 7.80 3.15 -1.96
CA THR A 10 8.21 2.26 -0.85
C THR A 10 7.04 1.54 -0.18
N GLY A 11 5.81 1.98 -0.48
CA GLY A 11 4.59 1.51 0.18
C GLY A 11 4.36 2.07 1.58
N SER A 12 5.13 3.06 2.05
CA SER A 12 4.91 3.70 3.35
C SER A 12 3.55 4.39 3.43
N THR A 13 3.18 5.17 2.41
CA THR A 13 1.89 5.88 2.34
C THR A 13 0.72 4.89 2.38
N LEU A 14 0.76 3.84 1.55
CA LEU A 14 -0.26 2.79 1.54
C LEU A 14 -0.38 2.09 2.91
N ARG A 15 0.74 1.85 3.59
CA ARG A 15 0.75 1.21 4.92
C ARG A 15 0.08 2.08 5.97
N GLU A 16 0.39 3.38 6.00
CA GLU A 16 -0.24 4.31 6.93
C GLU A 16 -1.73 4.49 6.64
N ALA A 17 -2.12 4.50 5.36
CA ALA A 17 -3.53 4.50 4.97
C ALA A 17 -4.26 3.25 5.50
N ILE A 18 -3.70 2.06 5.30
CA ILE A 18 -4.26 0.81 5.82
C ILE A 18 -4.34 0.84 7.36
N ARG A 19 -3.32 1.36 8.04
CA ARG A 19 -3.30 1.50 9.50
C ARG A 19 -4.42 2.43 9.98
N ALA A 20 -4.60 3.59 9.37
CA ALA A 20 -5.65 4.54 9.71
C ALA A 20 -7.05 3.94 9.49
N LEU A 21 -7.23 3.16 8.42
CA LEU A 21 -8.49 2.47 8.13
C LEU A 21 -8.79 1.37 9.16
N LYS A 22 -7.77 0.61 9.56
CA LYS A 22 -7.90 -0.39 10.64
C LYS A 22 -8.25 0.23 11.99
N GLN A 23 -7.67 1.40 12.32
CA GLN A 23 -8.01 2.13 13.56
C GLN A 23 -9.49 2.57 13.60
N ARG A 24 -10.12 2.70 12.43
CA ARG A 24 -11.56 2.99 12.30
C ARG A 24 -12.42 1.72 12.21
N ASN A 25 -11.86 0.56 12.54
CA ASN A 25 -12.52 -0.75 12.47
C ASN A 25 -12.97 -1.15 11.04
N LEU A 26 -12.32 -0.61 10.01
CA LEU A 26 -12.62 -0.93 8.61
C LEU A 26 -11.70 -2.04 8.10
N ILE A 27 -12.28 -2.99 7.35
CA ILE A 27 -11.55 -4.11 6.75
C ILE A 27 -11.07 -3.74 5.34
N VAL A 28 -9.75 -3.68 5.17
CA VAL A 28 -9.09 -3.57 3.86
C VAL A 28 -8.91 -4.96 3.27
N ILE A 29 -9.45 -5.19 2.08
CA ILE A 29 -9.42 -6.49 1.37
C ILE A 29 -8.24 -6.55 0.41
N GLY A 30 -7.80 -5.40 -0.10
CA GLY A 30 -6.66 -5.30 -1.01
C GLY A 30 -6.34 -3.85 -1.38
N ALA A 31 -5.32 -3.70 -2.19
CA ALA A 31 -4.91 -2.43 -2.79
C ALA A 31 -4.62 -2.61 -4.28
N ALA A 32 -4.91 -1.59 -5.08
CA ALA A 32 -4.56 -1.55 -6.50
C ALA A 32 -3.81 -0.26 -6.81
N THR A 33 -2.85 -0.34 -7.72
CA THR A 33 -2.08 0.82 -8.16
C THR A 33 -1.80 0.78 -9.66
N ALA A 34 -1.67 1.97 -10.26
CA ALA A 34 -1.32 2.09 -11.67
C ALA A 34 0.18 1.83 -11.93
N CYS A 35 1.04 2.18 -10.96
CA CYS A 35 2.48 2.01 -11.08
C CYS A 35 3.11 1.64 -9.74
N ALA A 36 4.06 0.71 -9.73
CA ALA A 36 4.80 0.34 -8.54
C ALA A 36 6.30 0.21 -8.84
N THR A 37 7.13 0.85 -8.02
CA THR A 37 8.58 0.61 -8.05
C THR A 37 8.89 -0.63 -7.22
N GLN A 38 9.42 -1.67 -7.87
CA GLN A 38 9.91 -2.84 -7.14
C GLN A 38 11.21 -2.51 -6.43
N ARG A 39 11.26 -2.76 -5.12
CA ARG A 39 12.52 -2.70 -4.38
C ARG A 39 13.41 -3.83 -4.89
N ARG A 40 14.47 -3.50 -5.62
CA ARG A 40 15.50 -4.46 -6.01
C ARG A 40 16.17 -4.96 -4.73
N LEU A 41 15.84 -6.16 -4.30
CA LEU A 41 16.61 -6.88 -3.29
C LEU A 41 18.00 -7.07 -3.90
N ALA A 42 19.02 -6.41 -3.33
CA ALA A 42 20.39 -6.70 -3.67
C ALA A 42 20.64 -8.15 -3.24
N ILE A 43 20.59 -9.07 -4.19
CA ILE A 43 21.09 -10.42 -4.01
C ILE A 43 22.61 -10.25 -4.04
N GLY A 44 23.19 -10.16 -2.85
CA GLY A 44 24.64 -10.16 -2.62
C GLY A 44 25.11 -11.55 -2.23
#